data_AF-A0ABD4ZSR7-F1
#
_entry.id   AF-A0ABD4ZSR7-F1
#
_cell.length_a   1.000
_cell.length_b   1.000
_cell.length_c   1.000
_cell.angle_alpha   90.00
_cell.angle_beta   90.00
_cell.angle_gamma   90.00
#
_symmetry.space_group_name_H-M   'P 1'
#
loop_
_entity.id
_entity.type
_entity.pdbx_description
1 polymer ?
#
loop_
_entity_poly.entity_id
_entity_poly.type
_entity_poly.pdbx_seq_one_letter_code
_entity_poly.pdbx_strand_id
1 'polypeptide(L)'
;MNDELFTEVSKYIDDNILQSVLWDSSDETVKRKAANNAYESLARLLPDVFADKEIEVDDIAQQAVFLLKIDDSFQRAELGVVQMSIDGMTLIFRDRDYTIAPYISGKYGITVVNGKRRRTASYRVDPFSSYRIPIDNSRKRSEWM
;
A
#
# COMPACT_ATOMS: atom_id res chain seq x y z
N MET A 1 9.03 20.87 -4.46
CA MET A 1 10.21 19.98 -4.44
C MET A 1 11.35 20.68 -5.16
N ASN A 2 12.60 20.53 -4.70
CA ASN A 2 13.77 21.13 -5.35
C ASN A 2 14.11 20.37 -6.65
N ASP A 3 14.59 21.07 -7.68
CA ASP A 3 14.94 20.44 -8.97
C ASP A 3 16.09 19.42 -8.85
N GLU A 4 17.02 19.63 -7.91
CA GLU A 4 18.08 18.67 -7.58
C GLU A 4 17.49 17.35 -7.08
N LEU A 5 16.55 17.41 -6.14
CA LEU A 5 15.89 16.24 -5.57
C LEU A 5 15.06 15.48 -6.62
N PHE A 6 14.44 16.19 -7.56
CA PHE A 6 13.76 15.55 -8.70
C PHE A 6 14.72 14.73 -9.56
N THR A 7 15.91 15.27 -9.80
CA THR A 7 16.94 14.63 -10.61
C THR A 7 17.47 13.38 -9.91
N GLU A 8 17.67 13.45 -8.59
CA GLU A 8 18.07 12.29 -7.77
C GLU A 8 17.01 11.20 -7.76
N VAL A 9 15.74 11.56 -7.55
CA VAL A 9 14.62 10.63 -7.61
C VAL A 9 14.56 9.94 -8.98
N SER A 10 14.71 10.70 -10.07
CA SER A 10 14.67 10.14 -11.42
C SER A 10 15.78 9.13 -11.66
N LYS A 11 17.02 9.48 -11.30
CA LYS A 11 18.16 8.55 -11.39
C LYS A 11 17.95 7.31 -10.54
N TYR A 12 17.43 7.47 -9.32
CA TYR A 12 17.17 6.34 -8.43
C TYR A 12 16.15 5.37 -9.04
N ILE A 13 15.09 5.88 -9.66
CA ILE A 13 14.09 5.06 -10.34
C ILE A 13 14.72 4.26 -11.46
N ASP A 14 15.49 4.92 -12.33
CA ASP A 14 16.12 4.30 -13.50
C ASP A 14 17.11 3.18 -13.10
N ASP A 15 17.86 3.37 -12.01
CA ASP A 15 18.88 2.43 -11.56
C ASP A 15 18.34 1.28 -10.67
N ASN A 16 17.31 1.54 -9.86
CA ASN A 16 16.91 0.63 -8.78
C ASN A 16 15.49 0.06 -8.89
N ILE A 17 14.60 0.65 -9.70
CA ILE A 17 13.20 0.24 -9.77
C ILE A 17 12.92 -0.50 -11.08
N LEU A 18 12.85 -1.82 -11.00
CA LEU A 18 12.61 -2.67 -12.17
C LEU A 18 11.21 -2.45 -12.79
N GLN A 19 10.21 -2.10 -11.98
CA GLN A 19 8.84 -1.86 -12.45
C GLN A 19 8.60 -0.38 -12.81
N SER A 20 9.56 0.24 -13.50
CA SER A 20 9.55 1.65 -13.93
C SER A 20 8.86 1.88 -15.29
N VAL A 21 8.33 0.87 -15.97
CA VAL A 21 7.81 0.99 -17.35
C VAL A 21 6.86 2.19 -17.55
N LEU A 22 5.95 2.42 -16.59
CA LEU A 22 5.02 3.57 -16.62
C LEU A 22 5.72 4.90 -16.40
N TRP A 23 6.78 4.92 -15.58
CA TRP A 23 7.65 6.08 -15.43
C TRP A 23 8.37 6.34 -16.75
N ASP A 24 8.99 5.35 -17.35
CA ASP A 24 9.78 5.49 -18.57
C ASP A 24 8.94 5.97 -19.75
N SER A 25 7.68 5.54 -19.85
CA SER A 25 6.74 5.98 -20.88
C SER A 25 6.11 7.36 -20.64
N SER A 26 6.28 7.95 -19.45
CA SER A 26 5.63 9.20 -19.07
C SER A 26 6.44 10.43 -19.44
N ASP A 27 5.73 11.52 -19.77
CA ASP A 27 6.34 12.82 -20.00
C ASP A 27 7.00 13.38 -18.74
N GLU A 28 8.03 14.22 -18.91
CA GLU A 28 8.74 14.86 -17.79
C GLU A 28 7.79 15.69 -16.89
N THR A 29 6.77 16.33 -17.49
CA THR A 29 5.77 17.10 -16.73
C THR A 29 4.94 16.20 -15.81
N VAL A 30 4.62 14.98 -16.26
CA VAL A 30 3.88 13.98 -15.49
C VAL A 30 4.76 13.39 -14.41
N LYS A 31 6.02 13.05 -14.74
CA LYS A 31 7.05 12.59 -13.78
C LYS A 31 7.20 13.57 -12.63
N ARG A 32 7.31 14.86 -12.94
CA ARG A 32 7.46 15.93 -11.93
C ARG A 32 6.23 16.06 -11.04
N LYS A 33 5.03 15.98 -11.62
CA LYS A 33 3.76 15.97 -10.86
C LYS A 33 3.67 14.75 -9.94
N ALA A 34 4.03 13.57 -10.43
CA ALA A 34 4.01 12.33 -9.66
C ALA A 34 4.97 12.40 -8.47
N ALA A 35 6.20 12.89 -8.67
CA ALA A 35 7.19 13.06 -7.60
C ALA A 35 6.74 14.10 -6.55
N ASN A 36 6.19 15.25 -6.98
CA ASN A 36 5.65 16.25 -6.06
C ASN A 36 4.48 15.69 -5.23
N ASN A 37 3.54 15.02 -5.88
CA ASN A 37 2.40 14.39 -5.20
C ASN A 37 2.85 13.29 -4.24
N ALA A 38 3.88 12.52 -4.60
CA ALA A 38 4.47 11.50 -3.73
C ALA A 38 5.04 12.13 -2.45
N TYR A 39 5.85 13.18 -2.59
CA TYR A 39 6.41 13.91 -1.45
C TYR A 39 5.31 14.46 -0.52
N GLU A 40 4.32 15.16 -1.08
CA GLU A 40 3.21 15.70 -0.29
C GLU A 40 2.36 14.61 0.39
N SER A 41 2.13 13.50 -0.31
CA SER A 41 1.36 12.38 0.23
C SER A 41 2.09 11.73 1.40
N LEU A 42 3.40 11.52 1.30
CA LEU A 42 4.21 10.95 2.37
C LEU A 42 4.26 11.88 3.58
N ALA A 43 4.50 13.17 3.37
CA ALA A 43 4.51 14.16 4.44
C ALA A 43 3.15 14.24 5.17
N ARG A 44 2.04 14.11 4.43
CA ARG A 44 0.67 14.16 4.99
C ARG A 44 0.29 12.87 5.72
N LEU A 45 0.64 11.70 5.18
CA LEU A 45 0.19 10.41 5.71
C LEU A 45 1.07 9.87 6.82
N LEU A 46 2.35 10.23 6.82
CA LEU A 46 3.36 9.73 7.76
C LEU A 46 4.05 10.86 8.54
N PRO A 47 3.31 11.81 9.15
CA PRO A 47 3.93 12.91 9.89
C PRO A 47 4.77 12.40 11.06
N ASP A 48 4.37 11.31 11.74
CA ASP A 48 5.12 10.76 12.87
C ASP A 48 6.45 10.11 12.48
N VAL A 49 6.57 9.63 11.24
CA VAL A 49 7.77 8.94 10.75
C VAL A 49 8.81 9.95 10.28
N PHE A 50 8.34 11.03 9.66
CA PHE A 50 9.16 12.09 9.08
C PHE A 50 9.16 13.37 9.92
N ALA A 51 8.69 13.33 11.17
CA ALA A 51 8.69 14.50 12.06
C ALA A 51 10.11 15.05 12.31
N ASP A 52 11.08 14.13 12.48
CA ASP A 52 12.46 14.46 12.82
C ASP A 52 13.45 14.12 11.69
N LYS A 53 12.96 13.61 10.55
CA LYS A 53 13.79 13.12 9.45
C LYS A 53 13.29 13.63 8.11
N GLU A 54 14.23 13.98 7.23
CA GLU A 54 13.92 14.23 5.83
C GLU A 54 13.42 12.95 5.16
N ILE A 55 12.49 13.12 4.21
CA ILE A 55 11.96 12.00 3.44
C ILE A 55 13.06 11.51 2.51
N GLU A 56 13.37 10.22 2.61
CA GLU A 56 14.42 9.60 1.81
C GLU A 56 14.02 9.54 0.32
N VAL A 57 15.02 9.64 -0.57
CA VAL A 57 14.82 9.65 -2.03
C VAL A 57 14.18 8.34 -2.50
N ASP A 58 14.52 7.21 -1.87
CA ASP A 58 13.97 5.89 -2.19
C ASP A 58 12.46 5.83 -1.91
N ASP A 59 12.00 6.40 -0.79
CA ASP A 59 10.59 6.44 -0.42
C ASP A 59 9.79 7.28 -1.41
N ILE A 60 10.33 8.43 -1.84
CA ILE A 60 9.69 9.29 -2.84
C ILE A 60 9.60 8.58 -4.19
N ALA A 61 10.68 7.93 -4.62
CA ALA A 61 10.74 7.18 -5.87
C ALA A 61 9.70 6.05 -5.92
N GLN A 62 9.64 5.24 -4.86
CA GLN A 62 8.70 4.12 -4.76
C GLN A 62 7.25 4.60 -4.72
N GLN A 63 6.97 5.68 -3.98
CA GLN A 63 5.65 6.27 -3.94
C GLN A 63 5.25 6.89 -5.29
N ALA A 64 6.17 7.54 -6.00
CA ALA A 64 5.90 8.16 -7.30
C ALA A 64 5.51 7.11 -8.36
N VAL A 65 6.26 6.01 -8.45
CA VAL A 65 5.95 4.89 -9.36
C VAL A 65 4.62 4.24 -8.97
N PHE A 66 4.35 4.10 -7.68
CA PHE A 66 3.09 3.54 -7.20
C PHE A 66 1.88 4.42 -7.56
N LEU A 67 2.00 5.75 -7.44
CA LEU A 67 0.95 6.68 -7.85
C LEU A 67 0.64 6.58 -9.35
N LEU A 68 1.66 6.42 -10.20
CA LEU A 68 1.45 6.20 -11.64
C LEU A 68 0.70 4.90 -11.95
N LYS A 69 1.02 3.81 -11.22
CA LYS A 69 0.30 2.53 -11.35
C LYS A 69 -1.16 2.66 -10.93
N ILE A 70 -1.41 3.41 -9.86
CA ILE A 70 -2.76 3.70 -9.39
C ILE A 70 -3.53 4.51 -10.42
N ASP A 71 -2.92 5.54 -11.02
CA ASP A 71 -3.56 6.37 -12.05
C ASP A 71 -3.95 5.54 -13.29
N ASP A 72 -3.04 4.73 -13.83
CA ASP A 72 -3.34 3.79 -14.92
C ASP A 72 -4.46 2.81 -14.52
N SER A 73 -4.48 2.36 -13.26
CA SER A 73 -5.55 1.50 -12.74
C SER A 73 -6.88 2.23 -12.62
N PHE A 74 -6.90 3.51 -12.21
CA PHE A 74 -8.11 4.33 -12.17
C PHE A 74 -8.68 4.56 -13.57
N GLN A 75 -7.84 4.88 -14.55
CA GLN A 75 -8.25 5.00 -15.95
C GLN A 75 -8.89 3.69 -16.46
N ARG A 76 -8.39 2.52 -16.04
CA ARG A 76 -9.00 1.21 -16.36
C ARG A 76 -10.26 0.92 -15.55
N ALA A 77 -10.33 1.40 -14.31
CA ALA A 77 -11.51 1.26 -13.46
C ALA A 77 -12.71 2.06 -14.01
N GLU A 78 -12.47 3.22 -14.60
CA GLU A 78 -13.48 4.00 -15.35
C GLU A 78 -14.07 3.22 -16.53
N LEU A 79 -13.32 2.24 -17.07
CA LEU A 79 -13.79 1.31 -18.11
C LEU A 79 -14.54 0.08 -17.54
N GLY A 80 -14.86 0.07 -16.24
CA GLY A 80 -15.69 -0.95 -15.59
C GLY A 80 -14.94 -1.98 -14.73
N VAL A 81 -13.65 -1.77 -14.43
CA VAL A 81 -12.86 -2.66 -13.56
C VAL A 81 -12.96 -2.22 -12.08
N VAL A 82 -13.71 -2.97 -11.26
CA VAL A 82 -14.06 -2.54 -9.88
C VAL A 82 -13.02 -2.90 -8.81
N GLN A 83 -12.14 -3.88 -9.09
CA GLN A 83 -11.18 -4.40 -8.11
C GLN A 83 -9.89 -4.80 -8.82
N MET A 84 -8.73 -4.37 -8.29
CA MET A 84 -7.42 -4.79 -8.77
C MET A 84 -6.52 -5.19 -7.60
N SER A 85 -5.68 -6.19 -7.83
CA SER A 85 -4.65 -6.59 -6.87
C SER A 85 -3.28 -6.14 -7.38
N ILE A 86 -2.65 -5.20 -6.67
CA ILE A 86 -1.30 -4.71 -6.98
C ILE A 86 -0.39 -5.20 -5.85
N ASP A 87 0.59 -6.04 -6.18
CA ASP A 87 1.63 -6.51 -5.24
C ASP A 87 1.06 -7.11 -3.94
N GLY A 88 0.00 -7.93 -4.06
CA GLY A 88 -0.68 -8.56 -2.93
C GLY A 88 -1.66 -7.66 -2.17
N MET A 89 -1.73 -6.36 -2.48
CA MET A 89 -2.75 -5.45 -1.94
C MET A 89 -3.95 -5.41 -2.88
N THR A 90 -5.13 -5.74 -2.36
CA THR A 90 -6.39 -5.54 -3.07
C THR A 90 -6.85 -4.09 -2.90
N LEU A 91 -6.92 -3.35 -4.00
CA LEU A 91 -7.52 -2.02 -4.07
C LEU A 91 -8.98 -2.15 -4.50
N ILE A 92 -9.89 -1.58 -3.70
CA ILE A 92 -11.32 -1.51 -4.00
C ILE A 92 -11.63 -0.05 -4.28
N PHE A 93 -11.81 0.31 -5.55
CA PHE A 93 -11.92 1.70 -6.02
C PHE A 93 -13.23 2.42 -5.66
N ARG A 94 -13.93 1.97 -4.61
CA ARG A 94 -15.24 2.51 -4.19
C ARG A 94 -15.10 3.77 -3.33
N ASP A 95 -13.97 3.94 -2.64
CA ASP A 95 -13.67 5.08 -1.79
C ASP A 95 -12.32 5.72 -2.17
N ARG A 96 -12.16 7.00 -1.84
CA ARG A 96 -10.95 7.79 -2.13
C ARG A 96 -9.80 7.28 -1.25
N ASP A 97 -9.09 6.27 -1.75
CA ASP A 97 -8.08 5.54 -1.00
C ASP A 97 -6.76 6.32 -0.89
N TYR A 98 -6.47 6.82 0.31
CA TYR A 98 -5.15 7.30 0.67
C TYR A 98 -4.20 6.11 0.85
N THR A 99 -3.57 5.69 -0.22
CA THR A 99 -2.70 4.51 -0.26
C THR A 99 -1.22 4.89 -0.31
N ILE A 100 -0.42 4.10 0.40
CA ILE A 100 1.04 4.20 0.43
C ILE A 100 1.60 3.00 -0.34
N ALA A 101 2.75 3.18 -0.98
CA ALA A 101 3.43 2.11 -1.69
C ALA A 101 3.69 0.90 -0.76
N PRO A 102 3.49 -0.34 -1.26
CA PRO A 102 3.72 -1.57 -0.51
C PRO A 102 5.13 -1.63 0.10
N TYR A 103 6.14 -1.16 -0.63
CA TYR A 103 7.53 -1.07 -0.18
C TYR A 103 7.66 -0.24 1.11
N ILE A 104 7.07 0.94 1.15
CA ILE A 104 7.13 1.86 2.29
C ILE A 104 6.34 1.28 3.48
N SER A 105 5.20 0.64 3.19
CA SER A 105 4.43 -0.12 4.19
C SER A 105 5.28 -1.22 4.83
N GLY A 106 6.06 -1.96 4.04
CA GLY A 106 6.98 -2.99 4.53
C GLY A 106 8.17 -2.43 5.32
N LYS A 107 8.83 -1.39 4.79
CA LYS A 107 10.00 -0.74 5.38
C LYS A 107 9.72 -0.19 6.78
N TYR A 108 8.58 0.47 6.96
CA TYR A 108 8.21 1.08 8.24
C TYR A 108 7.24 0.24 9.08
N GLY A 109 6.75 -0.89 8.56
CA GLY A 109 5.77 -1.74 9.24
C GLY A 109 4.41 -1.07 9.42
N ILE A 110 3.98 -0.26 8.43
CA ILE A 110 2.78 0.58 8.51
C ILE A 110 1.82 0.19 7.38
N THR A 111 0.67 -0.37 7.70
CA THR A 111 -0.43 -0.45 6.73
C THR A 111 -1.35 0.74 6.87
N VAL A 112 -1.55 1.47 5.77
CA VAL A 112 -2.56 2.54 5.68
C VAL A 112 -3.74 1.99 4.88
N VAL A 113 -4.90 1.91 5.53
CA VAL A 113 -6.16 1.52 4.90
C VAL A 113 -7.14 2.66 5.14
N ASN A 114 -7.68 3.23 4.07
CA ASN A 114 -8.59 4.38 4.09
C ASN A 114 -8.01 5.58 4.87
N GLY A 115 -6.73 5.91 4.69
CA GLY A 115 -6.07 7.03 5.35
C GLY A 115 -5.85 6.89 6.86
N LYS A 116 -6.14 5.72 7.44
CA LYS A 116 -5.83 5.41 8.84
C LYS A 116 -4.77 4.32 8.91
N ARG A 117 -3.71 4.57 9.70
CA ARG A 117 -2.72 3.56 10.07
C ARG A 117 -3.43 2.45 10.84
N ARG A 118 -3.37 1.23 10.35
CA ARG A 118 -3.78 0.02 11.07
C ARG A 118 -2.58 -0.88 11.22
N ARG A 119 -2.46 -1.59 12.36
CA ARG A 119 -1.53 -2.71 12.48
C ARG A 119 -2.14 -3.88 11.73
N THR A 120 -1.41 -4.46 10.78
CA THR A 120 -1.83 -5.68 10.10
C THR A 120 -1.79 -6.82 11.12
N ALA A 121 -2.96 -7.28 11.55
CA ALA A 121 -3.03 -8.55 12.27
C ALA A 121 -2.87 -9.67 11.23
N SER A 122 -1.82 -10.48 11.35
CA SER A 122 -1.73 -11.72 10.58
C SER A 122 -2.62 -12.74 11.25
N TYR A 123 -3.65 -13.19 10.56
CA TYR A 123 -4.39 -14.38 10.98
C TYR A 123 -3.53 -15.59 10.65
N ARG A 124 -2.73 -16.07 11.62
CA ARG A 124 -2.31 -17.46 11.59
C ARG A 124 -3.56 -18.28 11.86
N VAL A 125 -4.15 -18.83 10.80
CA VAL A 125 -5.11 -19.91 10.95
C VAL A 125 -4.28 -21.08 11.46
N ASP A 126 -4.39 -21.40 12.75
CA ASP A 126 -3.79 -22.62 13.27
C ASP A 126 -4.34 -23.78 12.41
N PRO A 127 -3.48 -24.60 11.78
CA PRO A 127 -3.95 -25.69 10.92
C PRO A 127 -4.79 -26.74 11.67
N PHE A 128 -4.79 -26.66 13.01
CA PHE A 128 -5.57 -27.51 13.91
C PHE A 128 -6.84 -26.84 14.46
N SER A 129 -7.08 -25.55 14.19
CA SER A 129 -8.25 -24.80 14.69
C SER A 129 -9.54 -25.13 13.94
N SER A 130 -9.47 -25.77 12.77
CA SER A 130 -10.66 -26.14 11.99
C SER A 130 -11.40 -27.38 12.54
N TYR A 131 -10.85 -28.05 13.56
CA TYR A 131 -11.44 -29.24 14.18
C TYR A 131 -11.80 -29.07 15.65
N ARG A 132 -12.30 -27.90 16.08
CA ARG A 132 -13.10 -27.87 17.31
C ARG A 132 -14.50 -28.40 17.01
N ILE A 133 -14.61 -29.72 17.01
CA ILE A 133 -15.89 -30.41 17.20
C ILE A 133 -16.44 -29.86 18.53
N PRO A 134 -17.64 -29.22 18.55
CA PRO A 134 -18.27 -28.92 19.82
C PRO A 134 -18.46 -30.26 20.53
N ILE A 135 -17.78 -30.44 21.66
CA ILE A 135 -18.04 -31.59 22.55
C ILE A 135 -19.47 -31.37 23.01
N ASP A 136 -20.38 -32.10 22.35
CA ASP A 136 -21.77 -32.20 22.75
C ASP A 136 -21.80 -32.63 24.22
N ASN A 137 -22.30 -31.73 25.08
CA ASN A 137 -22.47 -31.95 26.50
C ASN A 137 -23.65 -32.90 26.78
N SER A 138 -23.81 -33.97 26.01
CA SER A 138 -24.91 -34.94 26.14
C SER A 138 -24.77 -35.89 27.33
N ARG A 139 -23.77 -35.69 28.21
CA ARG A 139 -23.74 -36.32 29.56
C ARG A 139 -24.46 -35.49 30.61
N LYS A 140 -25.74 -35.23 30.39
CA LYS A 140 -26.72 -34.93 31.45
C LYS A 140 -28.00 -35.70 31.18
N ARG A 141 -27.98 -37.00 31.48
CA ARG A 141 -29.16 -37.85 31.74
C ARG A 141 -28.71 -39.23 32.25
N SER A 142 -28.12 -39.23 33.43
CA SER A 142 -28.26 -40.34 34.37
C SER A 142 -28.86 -39.73 35.64
N GLU A 143 -29.79 -40.46 36.28
CA GLU A 143 -30.63 -40.05 37.43
C GLU A 143 -31.83 -39.22 36.96
N TRP A 144 -33.08 -39.70 36.98
CA TRP A 144 -33.77 -40.41 38.06
C TRP A 144 -34.77 -41.45 37.52
N MET A 145 -34.91 -42.52 38.31
CA MET A 145 -36.06 -43.42 38.36
C MET A 145 -37.38 -42.68 38.55
#